data_AF-A0A8S8XJJ3-F1
#
_entry.id   AF-A0A8S8XJJ3-F1
#
_cell.length_a   1.000
_cell.length_b   1.000
_cell.length_c   1.000
_cell.angle_alpha   90.00
_cell.angle_beta   90.00
_cell.angle_gamma   90.00
#
_symmetry.space_group_name_H-M   'P 1'
#
loop_
_entity.id
_entity.type
_entity.pdbx_description
1 polymer ?
#
loop_
_entity_poly.entity_id
_entity_poly.type
_entity_poly.pdbx_seq_one_letter_code
_entity_poly.pdbx_strand_id
1 'polypeptide(L)'
;MNLRDVSLTPMHIAFEAVKAVVNDHGIQTCGSELVGLVPLSAMLESGRWYAYDGCEDEEELVNAAIKGLGLDYLGEFDPNQRIIEWALERK
;
A
#
# COMPACT_ATOMS: atom_id res chain seq x y z
N MET A 1 -3.00 -7.38 10.14
CA MET A 1 -4.47 -7.26 10.00
C MET A 1 -4.89 -8.03 8.75
N ASN A 2 -6.07 -8.67 8.71
CA ASN A 2 -6.58 -9.30 7.49
C ASN A 2 -7.72 -8.48 6.90
N LEU A 3 -7.52 -7.94 5.69
CA LEU A 3 -8.56 -7.25 4.93
C LEU A 3 -9.29 -8.29 4.07
N ARG A 4 -10.56 -8.55 4.40
CA ARG A 4 -11.36 -9.58 3.71
C ARG A 4 -11.82 -9.16 2.32
N ASP A 5 -12.12 -7.88 2.17
CA ASP A 5 -12.54 -7.27 0.91
C ASP A 5 -11.91 -5.88 0.82
N VAL A 6 -10.89 -5.78 -0.03
CA VAL A 6 -10.13 -4.53 -0.22
C VAL A 6 -10.89 -3.50 -1.06
N SER A 7 -11.96 -3.90 -1.75
CA SER A 7 -12.83 -2.95 -2.47
C SER A 7 -13.78 -2.21 -1.53
N LEU A 8 -14.15 -2.85 -0.41
CA LEU A 8 -14.97 -2.23 0.63
C LEU A 8 -14.11 -1.51 1.68
N THR A 9 -12.96 -2.07 2.03
CA THR A 9 -12.01 -1.46 2.97
C THR A 9 -10.62 -1.43 2.36
N PRO A 10 -10.29 -0.37 1.61
CA PRO A 10 -8.98 -0.21 0.98
C PRO A 10 -7.84 -0.16 1.99
N MET A 11 -6.64 -0.56 1.56
CA MET A 11 -5.47 -0.65 2.43
C MET A 11 -5.09 0.70 3.05
N HIS A 12 -5.13 1.78 2.26
CA HIS A 12 -4.82 3.13 2.74
C HIS A 12 -5.79 3.59 3.84
N ILE A 13 -7.09 3.27 3.74
CA ILE A 13 -8.06 3.59 4.79
C ILE A 13 -7.73 2.84 6.08
N ALA A 14 -7.44 1.54 5.98
CA ALA A 14 -7.05 0.73 7.15
C ALA A 14 -5.77 1.26 7.81
N PHE A 15 -4.77 1.63 7.02
CA PHE A 15 -3.50 2.17 7.52
C PHE A 15 -3.67 3.55 8.15
N GLU A 16 -4.36 4.48 7.48
CA GLU A 16 -4.61 5.83 8.01
C GLU A 16 -5.48 5.79 9.27
N ALA A 17 -6.41 4.85 9.41
CA ALA A 17 -7.17 4.67 10.65
C ALA A 17 -6.25 4.27 11.82
N VAL A 18 -5.32 3.35 11.61
CA VAL A 18 -4.32 2.99 12.63
C VAL A 18 -3.41 4.18 12.94
N LYS A 19 -2.93 4.87 11.90
CA LYS A 19 -2.06 6.04 12.03
C LYS A 19 -2.72 7.19 12.80
N ALA A 20 -4.01 7.43 12.58
CA ALA A 20 -4.78 8.43 13.33
C ALA A 20 -4.83 8.11 14.83
N VAL A 21 -5.10 6.85 15.21
CA VAL A 21 -5.16 6.42 16.62
C VAL A 21 -3.78 6.55 17.29
N VAL A 22 -2.72 6.18 16.59
CA VAL A 22 -1.34 6.26 17.08
C VAL A 22 -0.93 7.74 17.25
N ASN A 23 -1.24 8.59 16.27
CA ASN A 23 -0.94 10.03 16.34
C ASN A 23 -1.67 10.74 17.48
N ASP A 24 -2.91 10.33 17.81
CA ASP A 24 -3.66 10.86 18.96
C ASP A 24 -2.94 10.63 20.30
N HIS A 25 -2.07 9.61 20.36
CA HIS A 25 -1.24 9.29 21.52
C HIS A 25 0.18 9.88 21.44
N GLY A 26 0.43 10.79 20.49
CA GLY A 26 1.72 11.47 20.32
C GLY A 26 2.85 10.55 19.84
N ILE A 27 2.50 9.41 19.24
CA ILE A 27 3.44 8.45 18.66
C ILE A 27 3.22 8.35 17.14
N GLN A 28 4.18 7.77 16.42
CA GLN A 28 4.10 7.57 14.97
C GLN A 28 4.09 6.07 14.64
N THR A 29 3.47 5.71 13.52
CA THR A 29 3.47 4.34 13.00
C THR A 29 4.83 3.98 12.41
N CYS A 30 5.33 2.80 12.77
CA CYS A 30 6.55 2.20 12.21
C CYS A 30 6.28 1.47 10.88
N GLY A 31 5.66 2.15 9.92
CA GLY A 31 5.29 1.59 8.62
C GLY A 31 4.31 0.41 8.72
N SER A 32 4.28 -0.41 7.67
CA SER A 32 3.47 -1.64 7.62
C SER A 32 4.19 -2.75 6.86
N GLU A 33 3.68 -3.98 7.00
CA GLU A 33 4.15 -5.13 6.23
C GLU A 33 2.97 -5.79 5.54
N LEU A 34 3.11 -6.02 4.24
CA LEU A 34 2.19 -6.86 3.48
C LEU A 34 2.66 -8.30 3.54
N VAL A 35 1.82 -9.24 3.99
CA VAL A 35 2.17 -10.67 4.03
C VAL A 35 1.64 -11.37 2.78
N GLY A 36 2.52 -12.04 2.02
CA GLY A 36 2.16 -12.73 0.80
C GLY A 36 2.16 -11.82 -0.43
N LEU A 37 1.12 -11.95 -1.27
CA LEU A 37 0.95 -11.19 -2.51
C LEU A 37 -0.30 -10.30 -2.44
N VAL A 38 -0.31 -9.24 -3.24
CA VAL A 38 -1.40 -8.27 -3.33
C VAL A 38 -1.85 -8.06 -4.77
N PRO A 39 -3.15 -7.89 -5.05
CA PRO A 39 -3.61 -7.47 -6.36
C PRO A 39 -3.09 -6.08 -6.72
N LEU A 40 -2.70 -5.89 -7.98
CA LEU A 40 -2.28 -4.60 -8.53
C LEU A 40 -3.35 -3.53 -8.33
N SER A 41 -4.62 -3.88 -8.57
CA SER A 41 -5.76 -2.98 -8.38
C SER A 41 -5.80 -2.32 -6.99
N ALA A 42 -5.50 -3.07 -5.92
CA ALA A 42 -5.49 -2.58 -4.55
C ALA A 42 -4.29 -1.63 -4.29
N MET A 43 -3.15 -1.91 -4.92
CA MET A 43 -1.99 -1.02 -4.89
C MET A 43 -2.28 0.28 -5.63
N LEU A 44 -2.90 0.23 -6.81
CA LEU A 44 -3.27 1.42 -7.59
C LEU A 44 -4.31 2.28 -6.88
N GLU A 45 -5.28 1.66 -6.22
CA GLU A 45 -6.27 2.38 -5.41
C GLU A 45 -5.62 3.10 -4.22
N SER A 46 -4.70 2.42 -3.54
CA SER A 46 -3.92 3.05 -2.46
C SER A 46 -2.94 4.10 -2.99
N GLY A 47 -2.38 3.88 -4.18
CA GLY A 47 -1.49 4.81 -4.86
C GLY A 47 -2.18 6.12 -5.16
N ARG A 48 -3.42 6.07 -5.69
CA ARG A 48 -4.22 7.26 -5.98
C ARG A 48 -4.54 8.10 -4.74
N TRP A 49 -4.60 7.48 -3.56
CA TRP A 49 -4.77 8.19 -2.30
C TRP A 49 -3.50 8.96 -1.87
N TYR A 50 -2.32 8.44 -2.19
CA TYR A 50 -1.04 9.02 -1.75
C TYR A 50 -0.31 9.85 -2.81
N ALA A 51 -0.64 9.67 -4.09
CA ALA A 51 -0.07 10.40 -5.20
C ALA A 51 -0.62 11.83 -5.28
N TYR A 52 -0.03 12.65 -6.16
CA TYR A 52 -0.55 13.97 -6.48
C TYR A 52 -1.81 13.85 -7.35
N ASP A 53 -2.66 14.87 -7.29
CA ASP A 53 -3.89 14.93 -8.09
C ASP A 53 -3.59 14.80 -9.60
N GLY A 54 -4.22 13.82 -10.25
CA GLY A 54 -4.07 13.57 -11.68
C GLY A 54 -2.92 12.63 -12.08
N CYS A 55 -2.24 12.00 -11.11
CA CYS A 55 -1.30 10.92 -11.41
C CYS A 55 -2.06 9.68 -11.94
N GLU A 56 -1.74 9.25 -13.15
CA GLU A 56 -2.31 8.06 -13.79
C GLU A 56 -1.25 6.99 -14.14
N ASP A 57 0.03 7.30 -13.98
CA ASP A 57 1.12 6.36 -14.26
C ASP A 57 1.12 5.22 -13.23
N GLU A 58 1.09 3.98 -13.73
CA GLU A 58 0.93 2.79 -12.90
C GLU A 58 2.12 2.60 -11.93
N GLU A 59 3.34 2.81 -12.40
CA GLU A 59 4.55 2.66 -11.60
C GLU A 59 4.64 3.77 -10.53
N GLU A 60 4.32 5.02 -10.89
CA GLU A 60 4.23 6.13 -9.94
C GLU A 60 3.19 5.87 -8.85
N LEU A 61 2.01 5.37 -9.22
CA LEU A 61 0.96 5.03 -8.26
C LEU A 61 1.38 3.90 -7.31
N VAL A 62 2.01 2.84 -7.84
CA VAL A 62 2.53 1.76 -6.99
C VAL A 62 3.62 2.28 -6.05
N ASN A 63 4.52 3.13 -6.53
CA ASN A 63 5.56 3.74 -5.69
C ASN A 63 4.95 4.65 -4.60
N ALA A 64 3.94 5.43 -4.93
CA ALA A 64 3.21 6.25 -3.97
C ALA A 64 2.52 5.38 -2.91
N ALA A 65 1.91 4.26 -3.30
CA ALA A 65 1.32 3.30 -2.37
C ALA A 65 2.37 2.69 -1.42
N ILE A 66 3.52 2.27 -1.94
CA ILE A 66 4.62 1.71 -1.14
C ILE A 66 5.05 2.69 -0.06
N LYS A 67 5.31 3.95 -0.44
CA LYS A 67 5.74 4.99 0.49
C LYS A 67 4.64 5.39 1.47
N GLY A 68 3.41 5.57 0.99
CA GLY A 68 2.29 6.02 1.80
C GLY A 68 1.85 5.01 2.86
N LEU A 69 1.81 3.73 2.48
CA LEU A 69 1.54 2.61 3.39
C LEU A 69 2.77 2.23 4.25
N GLY A 70 3.95 2.79 3.95
CA GLY A 70 5.20 2.48 4.64
C GLY A 70 5.60 1.00 4.50
N LEU A 71 5.36 0.40 3.33
CA LEU A 71 5.66 -1.01 3.04
C LEU A 71 7.17 -1.30 2.95
N ASP A 72 7.97 -0.26 2.79
CA ASP A 72 9.43 -0.29 2.72
C ASP A 72 10.13 0.04 4.05
N TYR A 73 9.37 0.15 5.14
CA TYR A 73 9.91 0.53 6.45
C TYR A 73 10.77 -0.58 7.09
N LEU A 74 10.32 -1.83 7.01
CA LEU A 74 11.01 -2.98 7.62
C LEU A 74 12.07 -3.61 6.71
N GLY A 75 11.99 -3.35 5.40
CA GLY A 75 12.87 -3.91 4.38
C GLY A 75 12.43 -3.51 2.98
N GLU A 76 13.17 -3.96 1.96
CA GLU A 76 12.83 -3.67 0.57
C GLU A 76 11.49 -4.31 0.17
N PHE A 77 10.63 -3.52 -0.49
CA PHE A 77 9.43 -4.02 -1.14
C PHE A 77 9.69 -4.14 -2.65
N ASP A 78 9.94 -5.36 -3.16
CA ASP A 78 10.05 -5.61 -4.62
C ASP A 78 8.63 -5.81 -5.21
N PRO A 79 8.06 -4.82 -5.91
CA PRO A 79 6.71 -4.93 -6.41
C PRO A 79 6.57 -6.02 -7.48
N ASN A 80 7.65 -6.38 -8.20
CA ASN A 80 7.64 -7.46 -9.19
C ASN A 80 7.56 -8.87 -8.57
N GLN A 81 7.71 -8.97 -7.24
CA GLN A 81 7.55 -10.22 -6.49
C GLN A 81 6.36 -10.19 -5.55
N ARG A 82 5.83 -9.02 -5.23
CA ARG A 82 4.77 -8.82 -4.22
C ARG A 82 3.41 -8.52 -4.84
N ILE A 83 3.37 -7.97 -6.05
CA ILE A 83 2.13 -7.71 -6.80
C ILE A 83 1.84 -8.91 -7.71
N ILE A 84 0.63 -9.46 -7.62
CA ILE A 84 0.25 -10.72 -8.29
C ILE A 84 0.44 -10.60 -9.80
N GLU A 85 -0.10 -9.56 -10.42
CA GLU A 85 -0.12 -9.34 -11.85
C GLU A 85 1.31 -9.16 -12.40
N TRP A 86 2.13 -8.32 -11.76
CA TRP A 86 3.53 -8.12 -12.17
C TRP A 86 4.39 -9.38 -11.94
N ALA A 87 4.14 -10.14 -10.86
CA ALA A 87 4.82 -11.40 -10.63
C ALA A 87 4.48 -12.47 -11.67
N LEU A 88 3.31 -12.39 -12.30
CA LEU A 88 2.90 -13.29 -13.38
C LEU A 88 3.54 -12.92 -14.73
N GLU A 89 3.69 -11.63 -15.03
CA GLU A 89 4.33 -11.15 -16.27
C GLU A 89 5.82 -11.48 -16.36
N ARG A 90 6.46 -11.76 -15.22
CA ARG A 90 7.87 -12.13 -15.13
C ARG A 90 8.17 -13.58 -15.57
N LYS A 91 7.16 -14.35 -16.00
CA LYS A 91 7.27 -15.74 -16.48
C LYS A 91 7.19 -15.83 -18.00
#